data_AF-A0A3E5H7F4-F1
#
_entry.id   AF-A0A3E5H7F4-F1
#
_cell.length_a   1.000
_cell.length_b   1.000
_cell.length_c   1.000
_cell.angle_alpha   90.00
_cell.angle_beta   90.00
_cell.angle_gamma   90.00
#
_symmetry.space_group_name_H-M   'P 1'
#
loop_
_entity.id
_entity.type
_entity.pdbx_description
1 polymer ?
#
loop_
_entity_poly.entity_id
_entity_poly.type
_entity_poly.pdbx_seq_one_letter_code
_entity_poly.pdbx_strand_id
1 'polypeptide(L)'
;MKTTKIQFNGRSYYSRIVESVDGEELLIGSTILLDALQPGSFNDENEGFASKEAERIYDEIFFFTDERTLQLPENELIAELKKDNPDWFE
;
A
#
# COMPACT_ATOMS: atom_id res chain seq x y z
N MET A 1 -10.54 8.29 7.46
CA MET A 1 -9.20 7.69 7.21
C MET A 1 -8.19 7.97 8.34
N LYS A 2 -7.09 7.20 8.41
CA LYS A 2 -5.98 7.44 9.35
C LYS A 2 -4.62 7.44 8.63
N THR A 3 -3.74 8.36 8.97
CA THR A 3 -2.33 8.29 8.57
C THR A 3 -1.60 7.27 9.43
N THR A 4 -0.81 6.41 8.81
CA THR A 4 0.03 5.41 9.50
C THR A 4 1.43 5.32 8.88
N LYS A 5 2.29 4.49 9.46
CA LYS A 5 3.61 4.18 8.94
C LYS A 5 3.91 2.69 9.07
N ILE A 6 4.38 2.09 7.99
CA ILE A 6 4.87 0.70 8.00
C ILE A 6 6.37 0.71 8.25
N GLN A 7 6.84 -0.14 9.15
CA GLN A 7 8.27 -0.31 9.40
C GLN A 7 8.80 -1.49 8.59
N PHE A 8 9.88 -1.27 7.86
CA PHE A 8 10.57 -2.35 7.15
C PHE A 8 12.05 -2.01 7.02
N ASN A 9 12.94 -2.97 7.31
CA ASN A 9 14.39 -2.79 7.23
C ASN A 9 14.93 -1.52 7.94
N GLY A 10 14.36 -1.19 9.11
CA GLY A 10 14.76 -0.02 9.91
C GLY A 10 14.35 1.34 9.32
N ARG A 11 13.50 1.35 8.29
CA ARG A 11 12.90 2.57 7.70
C ARG A 11 11.40 2.58 7.92
N SER A 12 10.86 3.79 8.05
CA SER A 12 9.41 4.02 8.13
C SER A 12 8.88 4.53 6.80
N TYR A 13 7.84 3.88 6.28
CA TYR A 13 7.20 4.22 5.02
C TYR A 13 5.83 4.82 5.28
N TYR A 14 5.49 5.91 4.59
CA TYR A 14 4.20 6.56 4.75
C TYR A 14 3.09 5.69 4.18
N SER A 15 1.97 5.59 4.90
CA SER A 15 0.83 4.75 4.50
C SER A 15 -0.47 5.35 5.02
N ARG A 16 -1.60 4.90 4.46
CA ARG A 16 -2.94 5.38 4.83
C ARG A 16 -3.85 4.19 5.08
N ILE A 17 -4.74 4.32 6.06
CA ILE A 17 -5.86 3.41 6.23
C ILE A 17 -7.11 4.13 5.76
N VAL A 18 -7.78 3.56 4.77
CA VAL A 18 -9.07 4.02 4.24
C VAL A 18 -10.15 3.00 4.58
N GLU A 19 -11.40 3.44 4.60
CA GLU A 19 -12.54 2.55 4.86
C GLU A 19 -13.22 2.23 3.53
N SER A 20 -13.54 0.96 3.30
CA SER A 20 -14.33 0.54 2.14
C SER A 20 -15.82 0.86 2.33
N VAL A 21 -16.62 0.67 1.28
CA VAL A 21 -18.09 0.80 1.34
C VAL A 21 -18.74 -0.12 2.38
N ASP A 22 -18.13 -1.28 2.64
CA ASP A 22 -18.61 -2.27 3.60
C ASP A 22 -18.07 -2.03 5.02
N GLY A 23 -17.30 -0.95 5.23
CA GLY A 23 -16.71 -0.61 6.53
C GLY A 23 -15.39 -1.31 6.82
N GLU A 24 -14.74 -1.95 5.83
CA GLU A 24 -13.46 -2.63 6.01
C GLU A 24 -12.29 -1.64 5.99
N GLU A 25 -11.34 -1.77 6.92
CA GLU A 25 -10.12 -0.97 6.93
C GLU A 25 -9.12 -1.51 5.90
N LEU A 26 -8.89 -0.75 4.83
CA LEU A 26 -7.96 -1.07 3.75
C LEU A 26 -6.64 -0.31 3.92
N LEU A 27 -5.53 -1.04 3.94
CA LEU A 27 -4.19 -0.47 4.08
C LEU A 27 -3.62 -0.10 2.70
N ILE A 28 -3.31 1.18 2.52
CA ILE A 28 -2.73 1.72 1.28
C ILE A 28 -1.26 2.05 1.52
N GLY A 29 -0.38 1.35 0.80
CA GLY A 29 1.07 1.48 0.86
C GLY A 29 1.63 2.45 -0.17
N SER A 30 2.84 2.97 0.08
CA SER A 30 3.57 3.76 -0.92
C SER A 30 4.29 2.87 -1.93
N THR A 31 4.44 3.27 -3.19
CA THR A 31 5.31 2.55 -4.15
C THR A 31 6.77 2.48 -3.71
N ILE A 32 7.24 3.43 -2.89
CA ILE A 32 8.58 3.36 -2.27
C ILE A 32 8.69 2.19 -1.28
N LEU A 33 7.59 1.84 -0.60
CA LEU A 33 7.53 0.64 0.22
C LEU A 33 7.54 -0.60 -0.68
N LEU A 34 6.77 -0.63 -1.77
CA LEU A 34 6.78 -1.73 -2.73
C LEU A 34 8.20 -2.03 -3.24
N ASP A 35 8.93 -1.00 -3.68
CA ASP A 35 10.32 -1.14 -4.14
C ASP A 35 11.25 -1.72 -3.06
N ALA A 36 10.97 -1.43 -1.79
CA ALA A 36 11.74 -1.97 -0.67
C ALA A 36 11.34 -3.42 -0.35
N LEU A 37 10.05 -3.75 -0.43
CA LEU A 37 9.53 -5.09 -0.16
C LEU A 37 9.94 -6.07 -1.26
N GLN A 38 9.92 -5.63 -2.53
CA GLN A 38 10.16 -6.46 -3.70
C GLN A 38 11.19 -5.83 -4.65
N PRO A 39 12.47 -5.71 -4.23
CA PRO A 39 13.51 -5.05 -5.02
C PRO A 39 14.01 -5.88 -6.21
N GLY A 40 13.70 -7.19 -6.22
CA GLY A 40 14.13 -8.13 -7.25
C GLY A 40 13.11 -8.28 -8.39
N SER A 41 13.43 -9.18 -9.32
CA SER A 41 12.51 -9.54 -10.40
C SER A 41 11.54 -10.62 -9.93
N PHE A 42 10.31 -10.63 -10.47
CA PHE A 42 9.34 -11.71 -10.25
C PHE A 42 9.87 -13.10 -10.61
N ASN A 43 10.92 -13.19 -11.45
CA ASN A 43 11.55 -14.45 -11.84
C ASN A 43 12.62 -14.95 -10.85
N ASP A 44 12.90 -14.21 -9.77
CA ASP A 44 13.89 -14.61 -8.76
C ASP A 44 13.33 -15.72 -7.84
N GLU A 45 14.19 -16.44 -7.12
CA GLU A 45 13.81 -17.58 -6.27
C GLU A 45 12.78 -17.24 -5.19
N ASN A 46 12.75 -15.98 -4.73
CA ASN A 46 11.75 -15.45 -3.79
C ASN A 46 10.75 -14.51 -4.48
N GLU A 47 10.52 -14.68 -5.78
CA GLU A 47 9.64 -13.82 -6.60
C GLU A 47 10.01 -12.34 -6.52
N GLY A 48 11.27 -12.04 -6.22
CA GLY A 48 11.79 -10.67 -6.09
C GLY A 48 11.60 -10.04 -4.71
N PHE A 49 10.99 -10.74 -3.73
CA PHE A 49 10.86 -10.22 -2.36
C PHE A 49 12.21 -10.14 -1.64
N ALA A 50 12.38 -9.08 -0.86
CA ALA A 50 13.57 -8.86 -0.03
C ALA A 50 13.70 -9.87 1.12
N SER A 51 12.56 -10.37 1.62
CA SER A 51 12.51 -11.38 2.68
C SER A 51 11.10 -11.98 2.83
N LYS A 52 10.96 -13.03 3.65
CA LYS A 52 9.63 -13.55 4.06
C LYS A 52 8.82 -12.59 4.92
N GLU A 53 9.47 -11.64 5.59
CA GLU A 53 8.77 -10.53 6.24
C GLU A 53 8.21 -9.57 5.19
N ALA A 54 8.95 -9.31 4.11
CA ALA A 54 8.52 -8.43 3.05
C ALA A 54 7.26 -8.94 2.34
N GLU A 55 7.23 -10.24 2.04
CA GLU A 55 6.06 -10.94 1.48
C GLU A 55 4.84 -10.78 2.39
N ARG A 56 4.98 -10.99 3.70
CA ARG A 56 3.88 -10.81 4.67
C ARG A 56 3.35 -9.38 4.72
N ILE A 57 4.24 -8.39 4.69
CA ILE A 57 3.82 -6.98 4.67
C ILE A 57 3.10 -6.66 3.36
N TYR A 58 3.58 -7.21 2.24
CA TYR A 58 2.92 -7.04 0.95
C TYR A 58 1.49 -7.59 0.97
N ASP A 59 1.29 -8.80 1.52
CA ASP A 59 -0.03 -9.44 1.61
C ASP A 59 -1.04 -8.65 2.47
N GLU A 60 -0.57 -7.83 3.42
CA GLU A 60 -1.43 -6.97 4.24
C GLU A 60 -1.86 -5.68 3.52
N ILE A 61 -1.18 -5.30 2.44
CA ILE A 61 -1.42 -4.05 1.73
C ILE A 61 -2.45 -4.28 0.63
N PHE A 62 -3.56 -3.55 0.71
CA PHE A 62 -4.64 -3.60 -0.27
C PHE A 62 -4.22 -3.01 -1.62
N PHE A 63 -3.55 -1.84 -1.59
CA PHE A 63 -3.17 -1.14 -2.81
C PHE A 63 -1.90 -0.29 -2.61
N PHE A 64 -1.12 -0.12 -3.67
CA PHE A 64 0.07 0.72 -3.68
C PHE A 64 -0.13 1.94 -4.57
N THR A 65 0.23 3.12 -4.07
CA THR A 65 0.23 4.36 -4.86
C THR A 65 1.43 5.23 -4.50
N ASP A 66 1.72 6.27 -5.27
CA ASP A 66 2.85 7.15 -4.99
C ASP A 66 2.62 8.01 -3.73
N GLU A 67 3.70 8.49 -3.12
CA GLU A 67 3.61 9.29 -1.89
C GLU A 67 2.83 10.59 -2.04
N ARG A 68 2.76 11.18 -3.25
CA ARG A 68 2.02 12.43 -3.47
C ARG A 68 0.52 12.15 -3.42
N THR A 69 0.10 11.04 -4.05
CA THR A 69 -1.29 10.56 -3.96
C THR A 69 -1.67 10.24 -2.51
N LEU A 70 -0.79 9.58 -1.74
CA LEU A 70 -1.04 9.33 -0.31
C LEU A 70 -1.17 10.59 0.55
N GLN A 71 -0.65 11.74 0.10
CA GLN A 71 -0.75 13.02 0.79
C GLN A 71 -2.02 13.80 0.45
N LEU A 72 -2.82 13.32 -0.51
CA LEU A 72 -4.07 13.98 -0.89
C LEU A 72 -5.06 14.02 0.30
N PRO A 73 -5.95 15.03 0.30
CA PRO A 73 -7.14 15.03 1.14
C PRO A 73 -7.98 13.78 0.93
N GLU A 74 -8.80 13.42 1.92
CA GLU A 74 -9.59 12.17 1.93
C GLU A 74 -10.37 11.95 0.63
N ASN A 75 -11.18 12.94 0.26
CA ASN A 75 -12.08 12.85 -0.88
C ASN A 75 -11.31 12.68 -2.20
N GLU A 76 -10.15 13.32 -2.31
CA GLU A 76 -9.28 13.25 -3.50
C GLU A 76 -8.53 11.91 -3.55
N LEU A 77 -8.04 11.41 -2.40
CA LEU A 77 -7.43 10.09 -2.31
C LEU A 77 -8.42 8.98 -2.66
N ILE A 78 -9.63 9.02 -2.10
CA ILE A 78 -10.69 8.05 -2.42
C ILE A 78 -11.07 8.12 -3.90
N ALA A 79 -11.19 9.32 -4.47
CA ALA A 79 -11.45 9.49 -5.90
C ALA A 79 -10.35 8.88 -6.77
N GLU A 80 -9.08 8.97 -6.35
CA GLU A 80 -7.98 8.32 -7.05
C GLU A 80 -8.06 6.78 -6.93
N LEU A 81 -8.23 6.26 -5.71
CA LEU A 81 -8.32 4.82 -5.46
C LEU A 81 -9.52 4.16 -6.18
N LYS A 82 -10.64 4.89 -6.31
CA LYS A 82 -11.85 4.44 -6.99
C LYS A 82 -11.65 4.23 -8.50
N LYS A 83 -10.64 4.86 -9.11
CA LYS A 83 -10.35 4.65 -10.55
C LYS A 83 -9.92 3.22 -10.84
N ASP A 84 -9.13 2.64 -9.94
CA ASP A 84 -8.59 1.30 -10.08
C ASP A 84 -9.41 0.25 -9.31
N ASN A 85 -10.09 0.66 -8.22
CA ASN A 85 -10.82 -0.24 -7.32
C ASN A 85 -12.26 0.25 -7.07
N PRO A 86 -13.11 0.41 -8.10
CA PRO A 86 -14.42 1.06 -7.95
C PRO A 86 -15.32 0.36 -6.94
N ASP A 87 -15.41 -0.98 -7.00
CA ASP A 87 -16.30 -1.79 -6.16
C ASP A 87 -16.05 -1.62 -4.65
N TRP A 88 -14.84 -1.22 -4.26
CA TRP A 88 -14.45 -1.02 -2.86
C TRP A 88 -14.83 0.36 -2.32
N PHE A 89 -15.16 1.31 -3.20
CA PHE A 89 -15.38 2.73 -2.88
C PHE A 89 -16.67 3.29 -3.54
N GLU A 90 -17.57 2.44 -4.03
CA GLU A 90 -18.83 2.82 -4.70
C GLU A 90 -19.81 3.64 -3.86
#